data_AF-A0A7Y5T707-F1
#
_entry.id   AF-A0A7Y5T707-F1
#
_cell.length_a   1.000
_cell.length_b   1.000
_cell.length_c   1.000
_cell.angle_alpha   90.00
_cell.angle_beta   90.00
_cell.angle_gamma   90.00
#
_symmetry.space_group_name_H-M   'P 1'
#
loop_
_entity.id
_entity.type
_entity.pdbx_description
1 polymer ?
#
loop_
_entity_poly.entity_id
_entity_poly.type
_entity_poly.pdbx_seq_one_letter_code
_entity_poly.pdbx_strand_id
1 'polypeptide(L)'
;MSADLPLEDPARRVNRPGAARGEHAWDRTIRLWDGYFAVAWAATLVFVLAAAHPGFPVRAVAAALLVPLVPWYAVVGRPLLQEDPPDQGQALRYLAAAIALFLPSAVLVGETRLMAFALIPQCFMTLRMRWSLAAVSVINLVPVAGWALLWQPSGADLFANFLFSVVTLVF
;
A
#
# COMPACT_ATOMS: atom_id res chain seq x y z
N MET A 1 50.85 -10.43 48.48
CA MET A 1 51.79 -10.73 47.38
C MET A 1 50.96 -10.85 46.12
N SER A 2 51.28 -10.00 45.14
CA SER A 2 50.49 -9.58 43.97
C SER A 2 50.00 -10.69 43.05
N ALA A 3 48.85 -10.45 42.41
CA ALA A 3 48.73 -10.48 40.94
C ALA A 3 47.41 -9.84 40.51
N ASP A 4 47.42 -8.51 40.38
CA ASP A 4 46.54 -7.82 39.43
C ASP A 4 46.80 -8.43 38.05
N LEU A 5 45.76 -8.97 37.41
CA LEU A 5 45.78 -9.33 36.00
C LEU A 5 45.00 -8.27 35.22
N PRO A 6 45.69 -7.25 34.65
CA PRO A 6 45.10 -6.36 33.67
C PRO A 6 45.15 -7.05 32.31
N LEU A 7 44.01 -7.52 31.81
CA LEU A 7 43.90 -8.00 30.42
C LEU A 7 42.65 -7.39 29.78
N GLU A 8 42.91 -6.25 29.14
CA GLU A 8 42.38 -5.81 27.85
C GLU A 8 40.89 -6.03 27.60
N ASP A 9 40.13 -4.96 27.81
CA ASP A 9 38.95 -4.64 27.01
C ASP A 9 39.32 -4.72 25.52
N PRO A 10 38.86 -5.71 24.74
CA PRO A 10 38.81 -5.52 23.32
C PRO A 10 37.61 -4.61 23.12
N ALA A 11 37.89 -3.31 23.05
CA ALA A 11 37.19 -2.41 22.16
C ALA A 11 37.34 -2.93 20.72
N ARG A 12 36.79 -4.12 20.44
CA ARG A 12 36.40 -4.55 19.12
C ARG A 12 35.26 -3.63 18.77
N ARG A 13 35.62 -2.42 18.35
CA ARG A 13 34.82 -1.61 17.45
C ARG A 13 34.47 -2.53 16.32
N VAL A 14 33.30 -3.14 16.41
CA VAL A 14 32.64 -3.75 15.28
C VAL A 14 32.27 -2.57 14.40
N ASN A 15 33.25 -2.04 13.65
CA ASN A 15 32.95 -1.46 12.35
C ASN A 15 32.25 -2.60 11.63
N ARG A 16 30.91 -2.62 11.69
CA ARG A 16 30.07 -3.63 11.04
C ARG A 16 30.08 -3.27 9.56
N PRO A 17 30.86 -3.92 8.68
CA PRO A 17 30.57 -3.87 7.25
C PRO A 17 29.14 -4.36 6.95
N GLY A 18 28.49 -5.05 7.90
CA GLY A 18 27.07 -5.37 7.87
C GLY A 18 26.11 -4.19 8.11
N ALA A 19 26.51 -3.13 8.82
CA ALA A 19 25.66 -1.94 9.00
C ALA A 19 25.61 -1.13 7.70
N ALA A 20 26.79 -0.87 7.09
CA ALA A 20 26.86 -0.23 5.78
C ALA A 20 26.22 -1.07 4.67
N ARG A 21 26.39 -2.41 4.66
CA ARG A 21 25.64 -3.30 3.74
C ARG A 21 24.14 -3.30 4.02
N GLY A 22 23.72 -3.22 5.29
CA GLY A 22 22.33 -3.14 5.70
C GLY A 22 21.65 -1.88 5.18
N GLU A 23 22.28 -0.72 5.36
CA GLU A 23 21.83 0.57 4.82
C GLU A 23 21.71 0.52 3.28
N HIS A 24 22.73 0.00 2.58
CA HIS A 24 22.69 -0.09 1.11
C HIS A 24 21.63 -1.10 0.60
N ALA A 25 21.42 -2.20 1.30
CA ALA A 25 20.39 -3.18 0.95
C ALA A 25 18.98 -2.62 1.20
N TRP A 26 18.80 -1.89 2.29
CA TRP A 26 17.54 -1.23 2.64
C TRP A 26 17.20 -0.12 1.63
N ASP A 27 18.14 0.76 1.30
CA ASP A 27 17.97 1.80 0.29
C ASP A 27 17.63 1.23 -1.09
N ARG A 28 18.27 0.11 -1.46
CA ARG A 28 17.96 -0.57 -2.73
C ARG A 28 16.57 -1.17 -2.73
N THR A 29 16.14 -1.73 -1.60
CA THR A 29 14.80 -2.30 -1.42
C THR A 29 13.73 -1.21 -1.52
N ILE A 30 13.95 -0.05 -0.88
CA ILE A 30 13.06 1.10 -0.97
C ILE A 30 12.96 1.63 -2.41
N ARG A 31 14.09 1.74 -3.13
CA ARG A 31 14.05 2.18 -4.54
C ARG A 31 13.32 1.21 -5.46
N LEU A 32 13.48 -0.10 -5.24
CA LEU A 32 12.73 -1.12 -5.98
C LEU A 32 11.23 -1.01 -5.67
N TRP A 33 10.89 -0.75 -4.41
CA TRP A 33 9.52 -0.52 -3.97
C TRP A 33 8.91 0.76 -4.56
N ASP A 34 9.65 1.87 -4.57
CA ASP A 34 9.27 3.13 -5.23
C ASP A 34 8.95 2.91 -6.72
N GLY A 35 9.79 2.11 -7.40
CA GLY A 35 9.59 1.73 -8.79
C GLY A 35 8.34 0.88 -9.01
N TYR A 36 8.13 -0.14 -8.17
CA TYR A 36 6.93 -0.98 -8.22
C TYR A 36 5.64 -0.15 -8.00
N PHE A 37 5.64 0.73 -7.00
CA PHE A 37 4.53 1.64 -6.73
C PHE A 37 4.25 2.56 -7.91
N ALA A 38 5.30 3.18 -8.48
CA ALA A 38 5.16 4.06 -9.62
C ALA A 38 4.59 3.34 -10.86
N VAL A 39 5.06 2.12 -11.13
CA VAL A 39 4.56 1.29 -12.24
C VAL A 39 3.10 0.89 -12.01
N ALA A 40 2.76 0.40 -10.81
CA ALA A 40 1.38 0.02 -10.48
C ALA A 40 0.42 1.23 -10.57
N TRP A 41 0.84 2.40 -10.08
CA TRP A 41 0.07 3.63 -10.17
C TRP A 41 -0.11 4.09 -11.63
N ALA A 42 0.97 4.13 -12.41
CA ALA A 42 0.93 4.55 -13.80
C ALA A 42 0.06 3.61 -14.65
N ALA A 43 0.23 2.30 -14.47
CA ALA A 43 -0.62 1.31 -15.11
C ALA A 43 -2.09 1.52 -14.75
N THR A 44 -2.39 1.70 -13.45
CA THR A 44 -3.77 1.94 -12.99
C THR A 44 -4.37 3.18 -13.67
N LEU A 45 -3.64 4.29 -13.73
CA LEU A 45 -4.13 5.50 -14.42
C LEU A 45 -4.40 5.27 -15.90
N VAL A 46 -3.49 4.57 -16.59
CA VAL A 46 -3.67 4.24 -18.01
C VAL A 46 -4.92 3.39 -18.20
N PHE A 47 -5.12 2.35 -17.39
CA PHE A 47 -6.31 1.50 -17.48
C PHE A 47 -7.60 2.27 -17.15
N VAL A 48 -7.62 3.10 -16.11
CA VAL A 48 -8.77 3.95 -15.76
C VAL A 48 -9.12 4.90 -16.91
N LEU A 49 -8.12 5.56 -17.51
CA LEU A 49 -8.31 6.47 -18.66
C LEU A 49 -8.51 5.76 -20.00
N ALA A 50 -8.33 4.43 -20.07
CA ALA A 50 -8.61 3.59 -21.24
C ALA A 50 -9.92 2.79 -21.11
N ALA A 51 -10.49 2.67 -19.91
CA ALA A 51 -11.74 1.95 -19.62
C ALA A 51 -12.91 2.38 -20.54
N ALA A 52 -13.59 1.43 -21.19
CA ALA A 52 -14.68 1.75 -22.14
C ALA A 52 -15.91 2.40 -21.45
N HIS A 53 -16.14 2.03 -20.20
CA HIS A 53 -17.16 2.58 -19.31
C HIS A 53 -16.57 2.75 -17.91
N PRO A 54 -17.03 3.70 -17.08
CA PRO A 54 -18.07 4.72 -17.31
C PRO A 54 -17.59 5.88 -18.20
N GLY A 55 -18.46 6.88 -18.46
CA GLY A 55 -18.12 8.01 -19.34
C GLY A 55 -16.90 8.81 -18.91
N PHE A 56 -16.27 9.52 -19.87
CA PHE A 56 -15.01 10.24 -19.68
C PHE A 56 -14.95 11.15 -18.44
N PRO A 57 -15.99 11.93 -18.07
CA PRO A 57 -15.94 12.77 -16.87
C PRO A 57 -15.74 11.97 -15.58
N VAL A 58 -16.36 10.80 -15.46
CA VAL A 58 -16.23 9.93 -14.27
C VAL A 58 -14.83 9.34 -14.20
N ARG A 59 -14.29 8.89 -15.33
CA ARG A 59 -12.91 8.39 -15.45
C ARG A 59 -11.89 9.46 -15.10
N ALA A 60 -12.11 10.70 -15.54
CA ALA A 60 -11.24 11.84 -15.22
C ALA A 60 -11.25 12.16 -13.72
N VAL A 61 -12.42 12.11 -13.06
CA VAL A 61 -12.53 12.27 -11.60
C VAL A 61 -11.82 11.13 -10.86
N ALA A 62 -12.03 9.87 -11.28
CA ALA A 62 -11.35 8.72 -10.68
C ALA A 62 -9.82 8.82 -10.81
N ALA A 63 -9.32 9.21 -11.98
CA ALA A 63 -7.91 9.47 -12.22
C ALA A 63 -7.39 10.62 -11.35
N ALA A 64 -8.13 11.74 -11.27
CA ALA A 64 -7.76 12.89 -10.45
C ALA A 64 -7.66 12.55 -8.95
N LEU A 65 -8.48 11.61 -8.45
CA LEU A 65 -8.38 11.10 -7.08
C LEU A 65 -7.13 10.24 -6.84
N LEU A 66 -6.58 9.59 -7.87
CA LEU A 66 -5.35 8.82 -7.78
C LEU A 66 -4.08 9.69 -7.85
N VAL A 67 -4.14 10.86 -8.49
CA VAL A 67 -2.96 11.73 -8.63
C VAL A 67 -2.33 12.12 -7.29
N PRO A 68 -3.09 12.52 -6.25
CA PRO A 68 -2.55 12.86 -4.94
C PRO A 68 -1.85 11.71 -4.20
N LEU A 69 -2.07 10.44 -4.58
CA LEU A 69 -1.42 9.30 -3.93
C LEU A 69 0.12 9.35 -4.10
N VAL A 70 0.62 9.84 -5.24
CA VAL A 70 2.05 9.93 -5.51
C VAL A 70 2.75 10.96 -4.60
N PRO A 71 2.34 12.24 -4.54
CA PRO A 71 2.95 13.19 -3.63
C PRO A 71 2.74 12.78 -2.17
N TRP A 72 1.60 12.18 -1.82
CA TRP A 72 1.33 11.68 -0.47
C TRP A 72 2.30 10.55 -0.07
N TYR A 73 2.53 9.60 -0.98
CA TYR A 73 3.53 8.55 -0.80
C TYR A 73 4.94 9.11 -0.69
N ALA A 74 5.32 10.04 -1.58
CA ALA A 74 6.67 10.60 -1.59
C ALA A 74 7.00 11.43 -0.33
N VAL A 75 6.03 12.19 0.19
CA VAL A 75 6.23 13.08 1.35
C VAL A 75 6.07 12.36 2.68
N VAL A 76 5.09 11.44 2.80
CA VAL A 76 4.74 10.82 4.09
C VAL A 76 5.07 9.33 4.09
N GLY A 77 4.68 8.59 3.04
CA GLY A 77 4.86 7.14 2.98
C GLY A 77 6.34 6.73 2.94
N ARG A 78 7.16 7.40 2.12
CA ARG A 78 8.57 7.08 1.90
C ARG A 78 9.42 7.29 3.15
N PRO A 79 9.34 8.42 3.89
CA PRO A 79 10.01 8.55 5.18
C PRO A 79 9.53 7.52 6.20
N LEU A 80 8.22 7.23 6.23
CA LEU A 80 7.64 6.28 7.18
C LEU A 80 8.07 4.82 6.92
N LEU A 81 8.27 4.44 5.66
CA LEU A 81 8.85 3.14 5.28
C LEU A 81 10.36 3.07 5.58
N GLN A 82 11.02 4.21 5.75
CA GLN A 82 12.43 4.30 6.13
C GLN A 82 12.66 4.28 7.64
N GLU A 83 11.64 4.58 8.45
CA GLU A 83 11.69 4.52 9.90
C GLU A 83 11.68 3.08 10.41
N ASP A 84 12.60 2.74 11.32
CA ASP A 84 12.62 1.46 12.04
C ASP A 84 12.74 1.71 13.56
N PRO A 85 11.69 1.43 14.37
CA PRO A 85 10.36 0.94 13.99
C PRO A 85 9.44 2.07 13.48
N PRO A 86 8.55 1.80 12.50
CA PRO A 86 7.64 2.81 11.96
C PRO A 86 6.61 3.30 13.00
N ASP A 87 6.36 4.61 13.04
CA ASP A 87 5.34 5.21 13.91
C ASP A 87 3.94 4.75 13.47
N GLN A 88 3.29 3.96 14.33
CA GLN A 88 1.96 3.40 14.06
C GLN A 88 0.88 4.46 13.85
N GLY A 89 0.95 5.59 14.57
CA GLY A 89 -0.04 6.64 14.48
C GLY A 89 0.06 7.36 13.14
N GLN A 90 1.29 7.63 12.70
CA GLN A 90 1.54 8.21 11.37
C GLN A 90 1.24 7.22 10.26
N ALA A 91 1.56 5.93 10.42
CA ALA A 91 1.25 4.87 9.46
C ALA A 91 -0.25 4.75 9.23
N LEU A 92 -1.03 4.78 10.32
CA LEU A 92 -2.49 4.72 10.25
C LEU A 92 -3.07 5.95 9.53
N ARG A 93 -2.56 7.17 9.83
CA ARG A 93 -3.00 8.39 9.16
C ARG A 93 -2.66 8.39 7.68
N TYR A 94 -1.44 7.97 7.34
CA TYR A 94 -0.97 7.82 5.96
C TYR A 94 -1.87 6.87 5.17
N LEU A 95 -2.11 5.67 5.68
CA LEU A 95 -2.96 4.67 5.04
C LEU A 95 -4.43 5.06 5.01
N ALA A 96 -4.95 5.68 6.08
CA ALA A 96 -6.33 6.16 6.09
C ALA A 96 -6.56 7.20 4.99
N ALA A 97 -5.63 8.14 4.78
CA ALA A 97 -5.71 9.10 3.69
C ALA A 97 -5.58 8.43 2.31
N ALA A 98 -4.66 7.48 2.16
CA ALA A 98 -4.50 6.73 0.91
C ALA A 98 -5.77 5.91 0.57
N ILE A 99 -6.35 5.24 1.56
CA ILE A 99 -7.61 4.48 1.43
C ILE A 99 -8.77 5.43 1.11
N ALA A 100 -8.85 6.59 1.76
CA ALA A 100 -9.90 7.58 1.51
C ALA A 100 -9.87 8.15 0.08
N LEU A 101 -8.69 8.22 -0.56
CA LEU A 101 -8.55 8.59 -1.97
C LEU A 101 -8.84 7.41 -2.91
N PHE A 102 -8.36 6.22 -2.55
CA PHE A 102 -8.51 5.01 -3.35
C PHE A 102 -9.96 4.53 -3.43
N LEU A 103 -10.67 4.47 -2.31
CA LEU A 103 -12.03 3.93 -2.23
C LEU A 103 -13.02 4.59 -3.20
N PRO A 104 -13.21 5.92 -3.20
CA PRO A 104 -14.12 6.56 -4.13
C PRO A 104 -13.68 6.32 -5.59
N SER A 105 -12.38 6.35 -5.88
CA SER A 105 -11.88 6.06 -7.22
C SER A 105 -12.17 4.61 -7.66
N ALA A 106 -12.08 3.64 -6.74
CA ALA A 106 -12.30 2.22 -7.01
C ALA A 106 -13.78 1.82 -7.06
N VAL A 107 -14.64 2.63 -6.45
CA VAL A 107 -16.09 2.53 -6.58
C VAL A 107 -16.55 3.09 -7.93
N LEU A 108 -15.93 4.18 -8.42
CA LEU A 108 -16.28 4.82 -9.68
C LEU A 108 -15.81 4.02 -10.90
N VAL A 109 -14.61 3.45 -10.85
CA VAL A 109 -13.99 2.73 -11.97
C VAL A 109 -13.33 1.45 -11.44
N GLY A 110 -13.67 0.30 -12.02
CA GLY A 110 -13.22 -1.01 -11.54
C GLY A 110 -11.72 -1.23 -11.72
N GLU A 111 -11.15 -0.66 -12.78
CA GLU A 111 -9.74 -0.71 -13.16
C GLU A 111 -8.82 -0.12 -12.08
N THR A 112 -9.34 0.81 -11.26
CA THR A 112 -8.62 1.39 -10.12
C THR A 112 -8.15 0.32 -9.14
N ARG A 113 -8.82 -0.84 -9.06
CA ARG A 113 -8.48 -1.95 -8.15
C ARG A 113 -7.07 -2.50 -8.37
N LEU A 114 -6.44 -2.26 -9.53
CA LEU A 114 -5.03 -2.58 -9.77
C LEU A 114 -4.11 -1.91 -8.73
N MET A 115 -4.49 -0.73 -8.22
CA MET A 115 -3.74 -0.03 -7.17
C MET A 115 -3.73 -0.79 -5.83
N ALA A 116 -4.70 -1.70 -5.59
CA ALA A 116 -4.72 -2.53 -4.39
C ALA A 116 -3.47 -3.44 -4.29
N PHE A 117 -2.91 -3.88 -5.43
CA PHE A 117 -1.66 -4.66 -5.45
C PHE A 117 -0.45 -3.87 -4.93
N ALA A 118 -0.51 -2.55 -4.92
CA ALA A 118 0.50 -1.69 -4.31
C ALA A 118 0.16 -1.34 -2.85
N LEU A 119 -1.13 -1.10 -2.54
CA LEU A 119 -1.56 -0.70 -1.20
C LEU A 119 -1.52 -1.85 -0.17
N ILE A 120 -1.91 -3.07 -0.56
CA ILE A 120 -1.96 -4.22 0.35
C ILE A 120 -0.59 -4.52 0.98
N PRO A 121 0.52 -4.62 0.21
CA PRO A 121 1.83 -4.80 0.80
C PRO A 121 2.25 -3.63 1.71
N GLN A 122 1.87 -2.39 1.39
CA GLN A 122 2.14 -1.23 2.26
C GLN A 122 1.45 -1.35 3.62
N CYS A 123 0.22 -1.88 3.65
CA CYS A 123 -0.46 -2.17 4.91
C CYS A 123 0.35 -3.14 5.78
N PHE A 124 0.91 -4.19 5.20
CA PHE A 124 1.73 -5.16 5.94
C PHE A 124 3.10 -4.63 6.34
N MET A 125 3.71 -3.78 5.52
CA MET A 125 5.02 -3.19 5.84
C MET A 125 4.96 -2.16 6.97
N THR A 126 3.84 -1.43 7.09
CA THR A 126 3.74 -0.28 7.99
C THR A 126 2.86 -0.51 9.22
N LEU A 127 1.88 -1.42 9.15
CA LEU A 127 0.96 -1.70 10.25
C LEU A 127 1.23 -3.04 10.93
N ARG A 128 0.77 -3.15 12.19
CA ARG A 128 0.62 -4.44 12.87
C ARG A 128 -0.37 -5.32 12.13
N MET A 129 -0.13 -6.64 12.18
CA MET A 129 -0.94 -7.68 11.52
C MET A 129 -2.46 -7.44 11.61
N ARG A 130 -2.99 -7.18 12.83
CA ARG A 130 -4.43 -6.95 13.06
C ARG A 130 -5.01 -5.79 12.25
N TRP A 131 -4.25 -4.70 12.12
CA TRP A 131 -4.68 -3.49 11.43
C TRP A 131 -4.48 -3.61 9.92
N SER A 132 -3.43 -4.32 9.50
CA SER A 132 -3.25 -4.67 8.08
C SER A 132 -4.43 -5.50 7.57
N LEU A 133 -4.84 -6.54 8.29
CA LEU A 133 -5.99 -7.37 7.91
C LEU A 133 -7.28 -6.56 7.79
N ALA A 134 -7.52 -5.63 8.72
CA ALA A 134 -8.68 -4.73 8.65
C ALA A 134 -8.61 -3.82 7.42
N ALA A 135 -7.46 -3.20 7.15
CA ALA A 135 -7.26 -2.32 6.00
C ALA A 135 -7.42 -3.07 4.67
N VAL A 136 -6.84 -4.26 4.54
CA VAL A 136 -6.96 -5.12 3.36
C VAL A 136 -8.41 -5.53 3.12
N SER A 137 -9.14 -5.88 4.18
CA SER A 137 -10.57 -6.20 4.07
C SER A 137 -11.36 -4.99 3.54
N VAL A 138 -11.08 -3.80 4.04
CA VAL A 138 -11.73 -2.56 3.58
C VAL A 138 -11.40 -2.26 2.11
N ILE A 139 -10.12 -2.37 1.73
CA ILE A 139 -9.65 -2.14 0.35
C ILE A 139 -10.34 -3.06 -0.66
N ASN A 140 -10.66 -4.30 -0.27
CA ASN A 140 -11.29 -5.26 -1.16
C ASN A 140 -12.83 -5.19 -1.14
N LEU A 141 -13.44 -5.08 0.03
CA LEU A 141 -14.90 -5.17 0.17
C LEU A 141 -15.62 -3.87 -0.18
N VAL A 142 -15.08 -2.71 0.22
CA VAL A 142 -15.78 -1.43 0.06
C VAL A 142 -15.93 -1.02 -1.41
N PRO A 143 -14.94 -1.18 -2.30
CA PRO A 143 -15.13 -0.88 -3.72
C PRO A 143 -16.23 -1.72 -4.37
N VAL A 144 -16.34 -2.99 -3.99
CA VAL A 144 -17.37 -3.90 -4.51
C VAL A 144 -18.75 -3.51 -3.98
N ALA A 145 -18.88 -3.29 -2.67
CA ALA A 145 -20.14 -2.89 -2.04
C ALA A 145 -20.61 -1.51 -2.50
N GLY A 146 -19.70 -0.53 -2.58
CA GLY A 146 -19.99 0.82 -3.03
C GLY A 146 -20.39 0.87 -4.51
N TRP A 147 -19.71 0.10 -5.37
CA TRP A 147 -20.11 -0.06 -6.76
C TRP A 147 -21.52 -0.67 -6.88
N ALA A 148 -21.79 -1.76 -6.15
CA ALA A 148 -23.08 -2.44 -6.15
C ALA A 148 -24.22 -1.53 -5.67
N LEU A 149 -23.96 -0.66 -4.69
CA LEU A 149 -24.95 0.28 -4.15
C LEU A 149 -25.21 1.46 -5.09
N LEU A 150 -24.17 1.99 -5.75
CA LEU A 150 -24.29 3.14 -6.66
C LEU A 150 -24.90 2.78 -8.02
N TRP A 151 -24.57 1.63 -8.56
CA TRP A 151 -25.01 1.23 -9.91
C TRP A 151 -26.27 0.37 -9.93
N GLN A 152 -26.76 -0.08 -8.77
CA GLN A 152 -27.97 -0.92 -8.60
C GLN A 152 -28.20 -1.92 -9.76
N PRO A 153 -27.23 -2.81 -10.06
CA PRO A 153 -27.38 -3.74 -11.17
C PRO A 153 -28.48 -4.76 -10.86
N SER A 154 -29.21 -5.21 -11.90
CA SER A 154 -30.25 -6.24 -11.77
C SER A 154 -29.71 -7.50 -11.07
N GLY A 155 -30.53 -8.14 -10.22
CA GLY A 155 -30.10 -9.14 -9.22
C GLY A 155 -29.25 -10.33 -9.70
N ALA A 156 -29.18 -10.61 -11.00
CA ALA A 156 -28.29 -11.61 -11.58
C ALA A 156 -26.80 -11.22 -11.47
N ASP A 157 -26.47 -9.93 -11.59
CA ASP A 157 -25.08 -9.45 -11.50
C ASP A 157 -24.58 -9.42 -10.04
N LEU A 158 -25.48 -9.13 -9.09
CA LEU A 158 -25.20 -9.23 -7.66
C LEU A 158 -24.86 -10.67 -7.26
N PHE A 159 -25.58 -11.66 -7.81
CA PHE A 159 -25.32 -13.07 -7.54
C PHE A 159 -23.95 -13.49 -8.09
N ALA A 160 -23.61 -13.11 -9.32
CA ALA A 160 -22.31 -13.42 -9.92
C ALA A 160 -21.13 -12.78 -9.16
N ASN A 161 -21.26 -11.52 -8.74
CA ASN A 161 -20.20 -10.82 -7.99
C ASN A 161 -20.08 -11.30 -6.54
N PHE A 162 -21.18 -11.73 -5.93
CA PHE A 162 -21.15 -12.38 -4.62
C PHE A 162 -20.42 -13.73 -4.71
N LEU A 163 -20.73 -14.53 -5.73
CA LEU A 163 -20.04 -15.81 -5.98
C LEU A 163 -18.53 -15.59 -6.18
N PHE A 164 -18.16 -14.58 -6.97
CA PHE A 164 -16.76 -14.24 -7.22
C PHE A 164 -16.03 -13.74 -5.96
N SER A 165 -16.71 -12.94 -5.13
CA SER A 165 -16.17 -12.48 -3.85
C SER A 165 -15.97 -13.64 -2.87
N VAL A 166 -16.89 -14.60 -2.81
CA VAL A 166 -16.74 -15.80 -1.97
C VAL A 166 -15.56 -16.65 -2.43
N VAL A 167 -15.41 -16.88 -3.74
CA VAL A 167 -14.30 -17.66 -4.29
C VAL A 167 -12.95 -17.00 -3.99
N THR A 168 -12.86 -15.68 -4.15
CA THR A 168 -11.63 -14.93 -3.89
C THR A 168 -11.28 -14.86 -2.40
N LEU A 169 -12.28 -14.97 -1.51
CA LEU A 169 -12.07 -14.96 -0.07
C LEU A 169 -11.59 -16.31 0.49
N VAL A 170 -11.76 -17.38 -0.30
CA VAL A 170 -11.34 -18.75 0.04
C VAL A 170 -9.92 -19.07 -0.47
N PHE A 171 -9.41 -18.30 -1.44
CA PHE A 171 -8.06 -18.44 -2.00
C PHE A 171 -7.08 -17.42 -1.41
#